data_AF-R7U727-F1
#
_entry.id   AF-R7U727-F1
#
_cell.length_a   1.000
_cell.length_b   1.000
_cell.length_c   1.000
_cell.angle_alpha   90.00
_cell.angle_beta   90.00
_cell.angle_gamma   90.00
#
_symmetry.space_group_name_H-M   'P 1'
#
loop_
_entity.id
_entity.type
_entity.pdbx_description
1 polymer ?
#
loop_
_entity_poly.entity_id
_entity_poly.type
_entity_poly.pdbx_seq_one_letter_code
_entity_poly.pdbx_strand_id
1 'polypeptide(L)'
;CGHLCFGKCGEPCPPCKVRCQGGCSHGYCKEFCGSPCSWCLEPCKWSCPHFRCDLTCWHPCKRPACNFPCPKSLMCGHQCSGLCGEECPQVCKIC
;
A
#
# COMPACT_ATOMS: atom_id res chain seq x y z
N CYS A 1 17.29 -14.90 -6.97
CA CYS A 1 15.90 -14.38 -6.91
C CYS A 1 14.90 -15.35 -6.26
N GLY A 2 15.22 -16.63 -6.03
CA GLY A 2 14.31 -17.57 -5.35
C GLY A 2 13.16 -18.11 -6.24
N HIS A 3 13.06 -17.67 -7.49
CA HIS A 3 12.13 -18.23 -8.47
C HIS A 3 12.63 -19.56 -9.02
N LEU A 4 11.70 -20.42 -9.44
CA LEU A 4 12.00 -21.66 -10.15
C LEU A 4 12.81 -21.34 -11.43
N CYS A 5 13.94 -22.02 -11.60
CA CYS A 5 14.76 -21.88 -12.80
C CYS A 5 14.16 -22.73 -13.93
N PHE A 6 13.81 -22.09 -15.04
CA PHE A 6 13.31 -22.76 -16.25
C PHE A 6 14.46 -23.13 -17.23
N GLY A 7 15.70 -23.04 -16.78
CA GLY A 7 16.88 -23.48 -17.54
C GLY A 7 17.05 -25.00 -17.51
N LYS A 8 17.93 -25.51 -18.37
CA LYS A 8 18.33 -26.92 -18.32
C LYS A 8 19.20 -27.18 -17.10
N CYS A 9 19.01 -28.34 -16.47
CA CYS A 9 19.85 -28.77 -15.36
C CYS A 9 21.29 -29.01 -15.84
N GLY A 10 22.27 -28.51 -15.08
CA GLY A 10 23.70 -28.63 -15.41
C GLY A 10 24.28 -27.43 -16.19
N GLU A 11 23.45 -26.49 -16.62
CA GLU A 11 23.89 -25.23 -17.24
C GLU A 11 23.68 -24.05 -16.28
N PRO A 12 24.46 -22.95 -16.41
CA PRO A 12 24.20 -21.74 -15.63
C PRO A 12 22.77 -21.25 -15.87
N CYS A 13 22.04 -21.00 -14.78
CA CYS A 13 20.65 -20.57 -14.88
C CYS A 13 20.55 -19.26 -15.69
N PRO A 14 19.66 -19.21 -16.70
CA PRO A 14 19.45 -18.00 -17.48
C PRO A 14 18.87 -16.87 -16.61
N PRO A 15 18.95 -15.60 -17.07
CA PRO A 15 18.33 -14.49 -16.38
C PRO A 15 16.84 -14.74 -16.15
N CYS A 16 16.36 -14.30 -15.00
CA CYS A 16 14.99 -14.55 -14.59
C CYS A 16 14.01 -13.77 -15.48
N LYS A 17 13.09 -14.48 -16.13
CA LYS A 17 12.03 -13.89 -16.99
C LYS A 17 10.73 -13.61 -16.25
N VAL A 18 10.69 -13.87 -14.94
CA VAL A 18 9.54 -13.58 -14.09
C VAL A 18 9.43 -12.07 -13.90
N ARG A 19 8.20 -11.54 -13.90
CA ARG A 19 7.93 -10.12 -13.63
C ARG A 19 8.27 -9.79 -12.17
N CYS A 20 8.79 -8.60 -11.93
CA CYS A 20 9.00 -8.15 -10.55
C CYS A 20 7.65 -8.11 -9.81
N GLN A 21 7.61 -8.73 -8.62
CA GLN A 21 6.43 -8.74 -7.75
C GLN A 21 6.31 -7.47 -6.90
N GLY A 22 7.33 -6.60 -6.94
CA GLY A 22 7.33 -5.32 -6.25
C GLY A 22 6.28 -4.37 -6.81
N GLY A 23 5.61 -3.63 -5.93
CA GLY A 23 4.58 -2.67 -6.30
C GLY A 23 4.16 -1.80 -5.11
N CYS A 24 3.35 -0.80 -5.39
CA CYS A 24 2.75 0.07 -4.39
C CYS A 24 1.30 0.38 -4.79
N SER A 25 0.58 1.17 -4.00
CA SER A 25 -0.80 1.61 -4.29
C SER A 25 -0.94 2.42 -5.60
N HIS A 26 0.17 2.78 -6.24
CA HIS A 26 0.20 3.46 -7.55
C HIS A 26 0.27 2.48 -8.72
N GLY A 27 0.84 1.31 -8.51
CA GLY A 27 1.00 0.31 -9.55
C GLY A 27 2.10 -0.69 -9.25
N TYR A 28 2.23 -1.64 -10.16
CA TYR A 28 3.20 -2.73 -10.09
C TYR A 28 4.44 -2.40 -10.92
N CYS A 29 5.59 -2.91 -10.47
CA CYS A 29 6.84 -2.77 -11.20
C CYS A 29 6.74 -3.46 -12.56
N LYS A 30 7.19 -2.75 -13.61
CA LYS A 30 7.17 -3.26 -14.98
C LYS A 30 8.49 -3.93 -15.40
N GLU A 31 9.42 -4.07 -14.48
CA GLU A 31 10.73 -4.67 -14.75
C GLU A 31 10.71 -6.19 -14.54
N PHE A 32 11.72 -6.86 -15.08
CA PHE A 32 11.96 -8.27 -14.80
C PHE A 32 12.64 -8.45 -13.45
N CYS A 33 12.45 -9.62 -12.85
CA CYS A 33 13.10 -9.97 -11.60
C CYS A 33 14.63 -9.99 -11.78
N GLY A 34 15.33 -9.22 -10.94
CA GLY A 34 16.79 -9.04 -11.02
C GLY A 34 17.21 -7.74 -11.69
N SER A 35 16.32 -7.06 -12.42
CA SER A 35 16.54 -5.68 -12.87
C SER A 35 16.24 -4.68 -11.74
N PRO A 36 16.94 -3.54 -11.69
CA PRO A 36 16.63 -2.47 -10.75
C PRO A 36 15.21 -1.96 -10.98
N CYS A 37 14.43 -1.80 -9.90
CA CYS A 37 13.07 -1.27 -9.99
C CYS A 37 13.09 0.25 -10.16
N SER A 38 12.17 0.77 -10.98
CA SER A 38 11.94 2.21 -11.06
C SER A 38 11.33 2.74 -9.77
N TRP A 39 11.85 3.86 -9.28
CA TRP A 39 11.34 4.53 -8.09
C TRP A 39 9.94 5.12 -8.35
N CYS A 40 9.02 4.95 -7.40
CA CYS A 40 7.70 5.58 -7.48
C CYS A 40 7.77 7.02 -6.99
N LEU A 41 7.75 7.96 -7.93
CA LEU A 41 7.80 9.41 -7.67
C LEU A 41 6.41 10.04 -7.48
N GLU A 42 5.34 9.25 -7.54
CA GLU A 42 3.99 9.73 -7.26
C GLU A 42 3.83 10.12 -5.78
N PRO A 43 2.98 11.12 -5.47
CA PRO A 43 2.72 11.53 -4.09
C PRO A 43 2.14 10.35 -3.30
N CYS A 44 2.57 10.20 -2.04
CA CYS A 44 2.05 9.13 -1.19
C CYS A 44 0.51 9.24 -1.06
N LYS A 45 -0.22 8.22 -1.51
CA LYS A 45 -1.69 8.14 -1.40
C LYS A 45 -2.19 8.08 0.04
N TRP A 46 -1.34 7.73 1.00
CA TRP A 46 -1.74 7.61 2.40
C TRP A 46 -1.95 9.00 3.03
N SER A 47 -3.21 9.42 3.06
CA SER A 47 -3.64 10.71 3.57
C SER A 47 -5.00 10.59 4.28
N CYS A 48 -5.27 11.50 5.20
CA CYS A 48 -6.61 11.72 5.76
C CYS A 48 -6.85 13.24 5.87
N PRO A 49 -8.06 13.68 6.26
CA PRO A 49 -8.37 15.10 6.43
C PRO A 49 -7.44 15.85 7.42
N HIS A 50 -6.81 15.13 8.36
CA HIS A 50 -5.95 15.71 9.40
C HIS A 50 -4.47 15.71 9.05
N PHE A 51 -4.01 14.65 8.37
CA PHE A 51 -2.60 14.44 8.08
C PHE A 51 -2.42 13.96 6.64
N ARG A 52 -1.53 14.64 5.92
CA ARG A 52 -1.09 14.30 4.58
C ARG A 52 0.41 13.99 4.62
N CYS A 53 0.83 13.02 3.82
CA CYS A 53 2.25 12.80 3.57
C CYS A 53 2.69 13.64 2.37
N ASP A 54 3.69 14.51 2.56
CA ASP A 54 4.26 15.35 1.49
C ASP A 54 5.42 14.68 0.76
N LEU A 55 5.76 13.44 1.13
CA LEU A 55 6.81 12.66 0.48
C LEU A 55 6.27 11.86 -0.70
N THR A 56 7.16 11.51 -1.61
CA THR A 56 6.87 10.56 -2.68
C THR A 56 6.73 9.14 -2.12
N CYS A 57 5.97 8.30 -2.82
CA CYS A 57 5.66 6.93 -2.40
C CYS A 57 6.92 6.06 -2.19
N TRP A 58 8.01 6.37 -2.87
CA TRP A 58 9.29 5.68 -2.69
C TRP A 58 9.90 5.88 -1.30
N HIS A 59 9.64 7.04 -0.66
CA HIS A 59 10.20 7.33 0.65
C HIS A 59 9.37 6.69 1.77
N PRO A 60 10.01 6.33 2.90
CA PRO A 60 9.29 5.87 4.08
C PRO A 60 8.31 6.95 4.53
N CYS A 61 7.04 6.57 4.64
CA CYS A 61 6.00 7.52 5.02
C CYS A 61 6.21 8.00 6.46
N LYS A 62 6.19 9.32 6.65
CA LYS A 62 6.33 9.97 7.95
C LYS A 62 4.99 10.41 8.57
N ARG A 63 3.88 10.08 7.92
CA ARG A 63 2.53 10.41 8.42
C ARG A 63 2.26 9.63 9.72
N PRO A 64 1.90 10.28 10.83
CA PRO A 64 1.55 9.58 12.07
C PRO A 64 0.22 8.83 11.93
N ALA A 65 -0.02 7.89 12.85
CA ALA A 65 -1.35 7.31 13.03
C ALA A 65 -2.35 8.42 13.40
N CYS A 66 -3.56 8.35 12.86
CA CYS A 66 -4.57 9.37 13.06
C CYS A 66 -5.51 8.97 14.20
N ASN A 67 -5.45 9.69 15.32
CA ASN A 67 -6.29 9.44 16.49
C ASN A 67 -7.52 10.36 16.58
N PHE A 68 -7.85 11.06 15.51
CA PHE A 68 -9.07 11.87 15.43
C PHE A 68 -10.30 10.99 15.25
N PRO A 69 -11.48 11.41 15.76
CA PRO A 69 -12.72 10.67 15.56
C PRO A 69 -13.04 10.54 14.06
N CYS A 70 -13.64 9.42 13.69
CA CYS A 70 -14.07 9.19 12.32
C CYS A 70 -15.14 10.23 11.95
N PRO A 71 -14.99 10.98 10.83
CA PRO A 71 -15.95 12.01 10.43
C PRO A 71 -17.25 11.45 9.83
N LYS A 72 -17.37 10.12 9.67
CA LYS A 72 -18.54 9.48 9.06
C LYS A 72 -19.70 9.33 10.05
N SER A 73 -20.92 9.43 9.54
CA SER A 73 -22.13 9.04 10.27
C SER A 73 -22.54 7.63 9.86
N LEU A 74 -23.03 6.85 10.82
CA LEU A 74 -23.61 5.52 10.59
C LEU A 74 -24.98 5.64 9.91
N MET A 75 -25.52 4.53 9.38
CA MET A 75 -26.84 4.52 8.72
C MET A 75 -27.99 4.97 9.65
N CYS A 76 -27.85 4.78 10.96
CA CYS A 76 -28.81 5.27 11.95
C CYS A 76 -28.74 6.79 12.20
N GLY A 77 -27.83 7.51 11.54
CA GLY A 77 -27.65 8.97 11.68
C GLY A 77 -26.67 9.39 12.78
N HIS A 78 -26.27 8.49 13.67
CA HIS A 78 -25.29 8.78 14.73
C HIS A 78 -23.86 8.88 14.22
N GLN A 79 -23.02 9.66 14.90
CA GLN A 79 -21.59 9.76 14.62
C GLN A 79 -20.91 8.41 14.83
N CYS A 80 -20.02 8.02 13.92
CA CYS A 80 -19.19 6.85 14.08
C CYS A 80 -18.31 6.98 15.35
N SER A 81 -18.26 5.91 16.15
CA SER A 81 -17.45 5.86 17.38
C SER A 81 -16.00 5.40 17.17
N GLY A 82 -15.61 5.12 15.92
CA GLY A 82 -14.24 4.70 15.55
C GLY A 82 -13.30 5.86 15.23
N LEU A 83 -12.04 5.55 14.91
CA LEU A 83 -11.04 6.54 14.54
C LEU A 83 -10.97 6.75 13.02
N CYS A 84 -10.40 7.88 12.64
CA CYS A 84 -10.21 8.26 11.24
C CYS A 84 -9.21 7.33 10.53
N GLY A 85 -9.71 6.59 9.55
CA GLY A 85 -8.92 5.64 8.74
C GLY A 85 -9.10 4.18 9.14
N GLU A 86 -9.81 3.91 10.24
CA GLU A 86 -10.19 2.55 10.64
C GLU A 86 -11.49 2.10 9.95
N GLU A 87 -11.72 0.80 9.93
CA GLU A 87 -13.01 0.24 9.54
C GLU A 87 -14.10 0.72 10.51
N CYS A 88 -15.18 1.28 9.96
CA CYS A 88 -16.26 1.80 10.80
C CYS A 88 -17.12 0.64 11.31
N PRO A 89 -17.47 0.62 12.61
CA PRO A 89 -18.34 -0.40 13.16
C PRO A 89 -19.72 -0.35 12.48
N GLN A 90 -20.30 -1.52 12.24
CA GLN A 90 -21.66 -1.65 11.70
C GLN A 90 -22.73 -1.40 12.77
N VAL A 91 -22.37 -1.55 14.05
CA VAL A 91 -23.27 -1.41 15.19
C VAL A 91 -23.06 -0.03 15.83
N CYS A 92 -24.16 0.68 16.03
CA CYS A 92 -24.16 1.93 16.79
C CYS A 92 -24.15 1.61 18.29
N LYS A 93 -23.42 2.38 19.10
CA LYS A 93 -23.42 2.24 20.57
C LYS A 93 -24.59 2.96 21.26
N ILE A 94 -25.37 3.72 20.50
CA ILE A 94 -26.44 4.60 21.01
C ILE A 94 -27.84 4.02 20.77
N CYS A 95 -28.01 3.23 19.70
CA CYS A 95 -29.27 2.56 19.36
C CYS A 95 -29.40 1.27 20.18
#